data_AF-A0A955P5B1-F1
#
_entry.id   AF-A0A955P5B1-F1
#
_cell.length_a   1.000
_cell.length_b   1.000
_cell.length_c   1.000
_cell.angle_alpha   90.00
_cell.angle_beta   90.00
_cell.angle_gamma   90.00
#
_symmetry.space_group_name_H-M   'P 1'
#
loop_
_entity.id
_entity.type
_entity.pdbx_description
1 polymer ?
#
loop_
_entity_poly.entity_id
_entity_poly.type
_entity_poly.pdbx_seq_one_letter_code
_entity_poly.pdbx_strand_id
1 'polypeptide(L)'
;RGARFDGGNYFLDPGHPEVQDFIVNVAKEIVQKYPVDGLHLDYIRYPGNEWGYNEVALERFHQETGTKGIPEPTDELWSAWRRKQVTDIVKRINTEIHAIRPTIKLSAATITWGDVPEGDFKKTRAYVDALQDWIGWLQAGYIDIAVPMNYKRNSDALQARDFVDWVKLAEKNKNGHHHIVGLGAWFNAVEDSCRQCDLARSYRADGIAFFSYNQLEKNGRPNAHVMRDLSRRTLKQPAPVPRADWLVFPRTGTMAGIDPKRRGGYPVYLLDGNGKAVAKARTSAGGHFSFHNLPPGTWRAKVGEASIYSQPVRVDPGRVCRVKF
;
A
#
# COMPACT_ATOMS: atom_id res chain seq x y z
N ARG A 1 -3.70 17.43 -18.68
CA ARG A 1 -4.71 16.40 -18.32
C ARG A 1 -3.99 15.28 -17.58
N GLY A 2 -4.32 15.01 -16.31
CA GLY A 2 -3.65 14.00 -15.46
C GLY A 2 -3.99 12.54 -15.79
N ALA A 3 -4.31 12.23 -17.05
CA ALA A 3 -4.71 10.90 -17.49
C ALA A 3 -3.97 10.50 -18.78
N ARG A 4 -3.53 9.23 -18.87
CA ARG A 4 -2.96 8.63 -20.09
C ARG A 4 -3.78 7.40 -20.51
N PHE A 5 -3.92 7.22 -21.81
CA PHE A 5 -4.53 6.05 -22.44
C PHE A 5 -3.47 5.32 -23.28
N ASP A 6 -3.37 4.00 -23.17
CA ASP A 6 -2.41 3.16 -23.91
C ASP A 6 -3.04 2.37 -25.06
N GLY A 7 -4.32 2.58 -25.36
CA GLY A 7 -5.07 1.74 -26.31
C GLY A 7 -6.01 0.74 -25.64
N GLY A 8 -5.92 0.54 -24.32
CA GLY A 8 -6.82 -0.35 -23.57
C GLY A 8 -7.16 0.07 -22.13
N ASN A 9 -6.36 0.95 -21.51
CA ASN A 9 -6.54 1.37 -20.11
C ASN A 9 -6.43 2.89 -19.97
N TYR A 10 -7.27 3.47 -19.11
CA TYR A 10 -7.08 4.82 -18.59
C TYR A 10 -6.38 4.77 -17.24
N PHE A 11 -5.36 5.59 -17.06
CA PHE A 11 -4.66 5.73 -15.80
C PHE A 11 -4.66 7.18 -15.35
N LEU A 12 -5.15 7.44 -14.14
CA LEU A 12 -5.04 8.73 -13.47
C LEU A 12 -3.69 8.80 -12.76
N ASP A 13 -2.88 9.78 -13.12
CA ASP A 13 -1.50 9.89 -12.66
C ASP A 13 -1.39 10.33 -11.19
N PRO A 14 -0.84 9.49 -10.27
CA PRO A 14 -0.58 9.85 -8.87
C PRO A 14 0.27 11.12 -8.70
N GLY A 15 1.08 11.48 -9.70
CA GLY A 15 1.85 12.72 -9.72
C GLY A 15 1.02 13.98 -9.84
N HIS A 16 -0.28 13.88 -10.16
CA HIS A 16 -1.18 15.02 -10.23
C HIS A 16 -1.89 15.27 -8.88
N PRO A 17 -1.81 16.46 -8.27
CA PRO A 17 -2.40 16.75 -6.96
C PRO A 17 -3.90 16.44 -6.87
N GLU A 18 -4.69 16.85 -7.88
CA GLU A 18 -6.14 16.61 -7.91
C GLU A 18 -6.50 15.12 -8.02
N VAL A 19 -5.64 14.30 -8.62
CA VAL A 19 -5.84 12.84 -8.66
C VAL A 19 -5.66 12.26 -7.26
N GLN A 20 -4.67 12.75 -6.49
CA GLN A 20 -4.51 12.34 -5.10
C GLN A 20 -5.72 12.72 -4.25
N ASP A 21 -6.23 13.94 -4.41
CA ASP A 21 -7.44 14.41 -3.72
C ASP A 21 -8.66 13.58 -4.09
N PHE A 22 -8.86 13.32 -5.38
CA PHE A 22 -9.96 12.51 -5.88
C PHE A 22 -9.97 11.10 -5.27
N ILE A 23 -8.85 10.38 -5.37
CA ILE A 23 -8.73 9.00 -4.86
C ILE A 23 -8.96 8.96 -3.33
N VAL A 24 -8.38 9.91 -2.59
CA VAL A 24 -8.56 9.99 -1.13
C VAL A 24 -10.02 10.31 -0.77
N ASN A 25 -10.68 11.19 -1.51
CA ASN A 25 -12.07 11.55 -1.25
C ASN A 25 -13.02 10.39 -1.54
N VAL A 26 -12.79 9.62 -2.60
CA VAL A 26 -13.56 8.38 -2.85
C VAL A 26 -13.39 7.39 -1.71
N ALA A 27 -12.15 7.15 -1.25
CA ALA A 27 -11.89 6.26 -0.12
C ALA A 27 -12.61 6.72 1.16
N LYS A 28 -12.55 8.03 1.47
CA LYS A 28 -13.27 8.63 2.60
C LYS A 28 -14.78 8.46 2.47
N GLU A 29 -15.34 8.74 1.30
CA GLU A 29 -16.77 8.63 1.05
C GLU A 29 -17.27 7.20 1.29
N ILE A 30 -16.54 6.20 0.77
CA ILE A 30 -16.87 4.78 0.99
C ILE A 30 -16.95 4.48 2.48
N VAL A 31 -15.92 4.87 3.23
CA VAL A 31 -15.85 4.60 4.67
C VAL A 31 -16.90 5.37 5.46
N GLN A 32 -17.22 6.60 5.07
CA GLN A 32 -18.22 7.44 5.74
C GLN A 32 -19.64 6.96 5.50
N LYS A 33 -19.98 6.62 4.26
CA LYS A 33 -21.37 6.39 3.84
C LYS A 33 -21.79 4.93 3.91
N TYR A 34 -20.85 3.98 3.88
CA TYR A 34 -21.17 2.56 3.83
C TYR A 34 -20.63 1.81 5.07
N PRO A 35 -21.41 0.85 5.62
CA PRO A 35 -21.02 0.06 6.78
C PRO A 35 -20.07 -1.07 6.37
N VAL A 36 -18.91 -0.71 5.83
CA VAL A 36 -17.85 -1.66 5.44
C VAL A 36 -16.89 -1.94 6.60
N ASP A 37 -16.46 -3.21 6.73
CA ASP A 37 -15.46 -3.64 7.72
C ASP A 37 -14.02 -3.28 7.34
N GLY A 38 -13.80 -2.99 6.06
CA GLY A 38 -12.49 -2.66 5.51
C GLY A 38 -12.56 -2.03 4.13
N LEU A 39 -11.46 -1.43 3.72
CA LEU A 39 -11.22 -0.89 2.40
C LEU A 39 -10.10 -1.70 1.73
N HIS A 40 -10.33 -2.17 0.50
CA HIS A 40 -9.33 -2.89 -0.30
C HIS A 40 -8.92 -2.04 -1.51
N LEU A 41 -7.65 -1.70 -1.60
CA LEU A 41 -7.08 -0.90 -2.68
C LEU A 41 -6.61 -1.81 -3.81
N ASP A 42 -7.29 -1.74 -4.94
CA ASP A 42 -6.80 -2.33 -6.20
C ASP A 42 -6.21 -1.23 -7.10
N TYR A 43 -5.30 -1.61 -7.99
CA TYR A 43 -4.61 -0.71 -8.93
C TYR A 43 -3.87 0.49 -8.31
N ILE A 44 -3.55 0.45 -7.01
CA ILE A 44 -2.75 1.47 -6.34
C ILE A 44 -1.26 1.32 -6.68
N ARG A 45 -0.89 1.69 -7.91
CA ARG A 45 0.45 1.56 -8.51
C ARG A 45 0.50 2.32 -9.84
N TYR A 46 1.68 2.42 -10.46
CA TYR A 46 1.76 2.75 -11.89
C TYR A 46 1.55 1.47 -12.74
N PRO A 47 0.98 1.56 -13.96
CA PRO A 47 0.85 0.41 -14.85
C PRO A 47 2.20 -0.16 -15.30
N GLY A 48 3.24 0.69 -15.34
CA GLY A 48 4.62 0.36 -15.61
C GLY A 48 5.52 1.59 -15.46
N ASN A 49 6.83 1.42 -15.63
CA ASN A 49 7.83 2.48 -15.42
C ASN A 49 7.85 3.56 -16.51
N GLU A 50 7.16 3.38 -17.64
CA GLU A 50 7.06 4.39 -18.69
C GLU A 50 5.86 5.35 -18.49
N TRP A 51 5.14 5.22 -17.38
CA TRP A 51 3.98 6.04 -17.04
C TRP A 51 4.35 7.16 -16.07
N GLY A 52 3.47 8.15 -15.90
CA GLY A 52 3.70 9.24 -14.93
C GLY A 52 4.21 10.55 -15.52
N TYR A 53 4.23 10.69 -16.85
CA TYR A 53 4.86 11.80 -17.58
C TYR A 53 3.91 12.94 -17.94
N ASN A 54 2.81 13.10 -17.21
CA ASN A 54 1.95 14.26 -17.46
C ASN A 54 2.69 15.55 -17.06
N GLU A 55 2.38 16.66 -17.75
CA GLU A 55 3.05 17.96 -17.58
C GLU A 55 3.12 18.42 -16.11
N VAL A 56 2.02 18.30 -15.36
CA VAL A 56 1.97 18.69 -13.94
C VAL A 56 2.90 17.83 -13.08
N ALA A 57 3.03 16.54 -13.37
CA ALA A 57 3.95 15.67 -12.63
C ALA A 57 5.41 16.03 -12.91
N LEU A 58 5.76 16.28 -14.18
CA LEU A 58 7.11 16.71 -14.57
C LEU A 58 7.48 18.06 -13.95
N GLU A 59 6.60 19.05 -14.02
CA GLU A 59 6.81 20.37 -13.41
C GLU A 59 7.06 20.25 -11.90
N ARG A 60 6.22 19.48 -11.19
CA ARG A 60 6.40 19.25 -9.75
C ARG A 60 7.71 18.54 -9.45
N PHE A 61 8.08 17.55 -10.23
CA PHE A 61 9.35 16.86 -10.06
C PHE A 61 10.54 17.81 -10.24
N HIS A 62 10.54 18.64 -11.28
CA HIS A 62 11.58 19.65 -11.49
C HIS A 62 11.64 20.67 -10.35
N GLN A 63 10.48 21.14 -9.87
CA GLN A 63 10.41 22.07 -8.73
C GLN A 63 10.93 21.44 -7.43
N GLU A 64 10.58 20.19 -7.13
CA GLU A 64 10.94 19.50 -5.89
C GLU A 64 12.41 19.02 -5.87
N THR A 65 13.03 18.82 -7.04
CA THR A 65 14.37 18.23 -7.17
C THR A 65 15.43 19.14 -7.77
N GLY A 66 15.03 20.21 -8.47
CA GLY A 66 15.94 21.08 -9.23
C GLY A 66 16.45 20.47 -10.55
N THR A 67 15.96 19.28 -10.93
CA THR A 67 16.30 18.65 -12.22
C THR A 67 15.65 19.37 -13.40
N LYS A 68 16.12 19.06 -14.61
CA LYS A 68 15.62 19.63 -15.88
C LYS A 68 15.51 18.53 -16.93
N GLY A 69 14.69 18.77 -17.96
CA GLY A 69 14.49 17.82 -19.06
C GLY A 69 13.55 16.67 -18.69
N ILE A 70 13.25 15.81 -19.66
CA ILE A 70 12.40 14.64 -19.43
C ILE A 70 13.30 13.52 -18.85
N PRO A 71 13.04 13.03 -17.63
CA PRO A 71 13.84 11.96 -17.05
C PRO A 71 13.56 10.62 -17.74
N GLU A 72 14.60 9.80 -17.90
CA GLU A 72 14.43 8.44 -18.41
C GLU A 72 13.52 7.61 -17.48
N PRO A 73 12.75 6.62 -18.00
CA PRO A 73 11.89 5.75 -17.20
C PRO A 73 12.61 5.05 -16.04
N THR A 74 13.91 4.77 -16.21
CA THR A 74 14.80 4.10 -15.25
C THR A 74 15.63 5.08 -14.41
N ASP A 75 15.46 6.39 -14.56
CA ASP A 75 16.11 7.37 -13.69
C ASP A 75 15.66 7.13 -12.23
N GLU A 76 16.65 6.95 -11.33
CA GLU A 76 16.39 6.58 -9.94
C GLU A 76 15.67 7.68 -9.17
N LEU A 77 15.98 8.94 -9.43
CA LEU A 77 15.37 10.08 -8.75
C LEU A 77 13.90 10.23 -9.17
N TRP A 78 13.61 10.08 -10.46
CA TRP A 78 12.26 10.09 -11.00
C TRP A 78 11.43 8.89 -10.55
N SER A 79 12.01 7.69 -10.56
CA SER A 79 11.36 6.47 -10.08
C SER A 79 11.05 6.55 -8.60
N ALA A 80 12.00 7.04 -7.78
CA ALA A 80 11.76 7.29 -6.37
C ALA A 80 10.67 8.36 -6.13
N TRP A 81 10.67 9.44 -6.91
CA TRP A 81 9.66 10.49 -6.79
C TRP A 81 8.25 9.98 -7.11
N ARG A 82 8.08 9.24 -8.21
CA ARG A 82 6.80 8.62 -8.59
C ARG A 82 6.32 7.59 -7.58
N ARG A 83 7.21 6.70 -7.12
CA ARG A 83 6.91 5.72 -6.06
C ARG A 83 6.42 6.43 -4.79
N LYS A 84 7.05 7.55 -4.43
CA LYS A 84 6.59 8.39 -3.31
C LYS A 84 5.18 8.92 -3.52
N GLN A 85 4.78 9.32 -4.73
CA GLN A 85 3.42 9.82 -4.98
C GLN A 85 2.37 8.76 -4.67
N VAL A 86 2.60 7.50 -5.06
CA VAL A 86 1.72 6.37 -4.72
C VAL A 86 1.68 6.16 -3.20
N THR A 87 2.85 6.13 -2.55
CA THR A 87 2.96 5.99 -1.09
C THR A 87 2.22 7.10 -0.33
N ASP A 88 2.32 8.35 -0.79
CA ASP A 88 1.64 9.49 -0.17
C ASP A 88 0.11 9.34 -0.25
N ILE A 89 -0.43 8.81 -1.36
CA ILE A 89 -1.86 8.50 -1.48
C ILE A 89 -2.25 7.44 -0.46
N VAL A 90 -1.54 6.30 -0.40
CA VAL A 90 -1.85 5.20 0.54
C VAL A 90 -1.81 5.70 1.98
N LYS A 91 -0.75 6.44 2.34
CA LYS A 91 -0.58 7.04 3.66
C LYS A 91 -1.71 8.01 4.01
N ARG A 92 -2.15 8.83 3.06
CA ARG A 92 -3.25 9.77 3.26
C ARG A 92 -4.59 9.05 3.37
N ILE A 93 -4.86 8.04 2.54
CA ILE A 93 -6.05 7.18 2.69
C ILE A 93 -6.08 6.60 4.10
N ASN A 94 -4.99 5.96 4.55
CA ASN A 94 -4.88 5.41 5.90
C ASN A 94 -5.20 6.47 6.96
N THR A 95 -4.56 7.64 6.90
CA THR A 95 -4.78 8.74 7.85
C THR A 95 -6.24 9.19 7.88
N GLU A 96 -6.85 9.38 6.71
CA GLU A 96 -8.20 9.93 6.60
C GLU A 96 -9.27 8.92 7.03
N ILE A 97 -9.17 7.65 6.61
CA ILE A 97 -10.18 6.64 6.96
C ILE A 97 -10.14 6.28 8.45
N HIS A 98 -8.96 6.25 9.08
CA HIS A 98 -8.85 5.98 10.51
C HIS A 98 -9.30 7.17 11.37
N ALA A 99 -9.25 8.40 10.84
CA ALA A 99 -9.88 9.55 11.48
C ALA A 99 -11.41 9.42 11.52
N ILE A 100 -12.01 8.73 10.54
CA ILE A 100 -13.45 8.47 10.45
C ILE A 100 -13.83 7.24 11.28
N ARG A 101 -13.14 6.11 11.07
CA ARG A 101 -13.39 4.82 11.73
C ARG A 101 -12.06 4.21 12.18
N PRO A 102 -11.62 4.44 13.43
CA PRO A 102 -10.30 4.02 13.93
C PRO A 102 -9.96 2.54 13.83
N THR A 103 -10.95 1.66 13.69
CA THR A 103 -10.76 0.19 13.66
C THR A 103 -10.97 -0.41 12.28
N ILE A 104 -11.15 0.41 11.22
CA ILE A 104 -11.33 -0.10 9.86
C ILE A 104 -10.04 -0.72 9.33
N LYS A 105 -10.13 -1.85 8.64
CA LYS A 105 -8.94 -2.45 8.00
C LYS A 105 -8.68 -1.84 6.63
N LEU A 106 -7.43 -1.54 6.31
CA LEU A 106 -6.96 -1.15 5.00
C LEU A 106 -6.09 -2.25 4.41
N SER A 107 -6.46 -2.74 3.24
CA SER A 107 -5.71 -3.75 2.51
C SER A 107 -5.39 -3.30 1.09
N ALA A 108 -4.42 -3.92 0.44
CA ALA A 108 -4.09 -3.62 -0.95
C ALA A 108 -3.76 -4.89 -1.75
N ALA A 109 -4.18 -4.93 -3.01
CA ALA A 109 -3.72 -5.90 -3.99
C ALA A 109 -2.31 -5.51 -4.45
N THR A 110 -1.33 -6.39 -4.21
CA THR A 110 0.10 -6.05 -4.36
C THR A 110 0.81 -6.90 -5.40
N ILE A 111 1.75 -6.30 -6.12
CA ILE A 111 2.42 -6.91 -7.28
C ILE A 111 3.51 -7.88 -6.83
N THR A 112 3.58 -9.03 -7.52
CA THR A 112 4.62 -10.06 -7.39
C THR A 112 5.09 -10.55 -8.78
N TRP A 113 5.22 -9.63 -9.73
CA TRP A 113 5.71 -9.94 -11.07
C TRP A 113 7.17 -10.41 -11.02
N GLY A 114 7.50 -11.43 -11.81
CA GLY A 114 8.84 -12.01 -11.82
C GLY A 114 9.24 -12.68 -10.51
N ASP A 115 10.54 -12.85 -10.33
CA ASP A 115 11.17 -13.47 -9.18
C ASP A 115 11.43 -12.47 -8.05
N VAL A 116 12.14 -12.92 -7.00
CA VAL A 116 12.66 -12.09 -5.93
C VAL A 116 14.20 -12.13 -5.97
N PRO A 117 14.85 -11.23 -6.73
CA PRO A 117 16.30 -11.26 -6.90
C PRO A 117 17.02 -11.11 -5.54
N GLU A 118 17.84 -12.08 -5.18
CA GLU A 118 18.63 -12.11 -3.93
C GLU A 118 17.79 -11.98 -2.64
N GLY A 119 16.47 -12.16 -2.70
CA GLY A 119 15.58 -11.89 -1.57
C GLY A 119 15.39 -10.40 -1.26
N ASP A 120 15.78 -9.49 -2.18
CA ASP A 120 15.66 -8.04 -2.02
C ASP A 120 14.43 -7.50 -2.78
N PHE A 121 13.45 -7.02 -2.01
CA PHE A 121 12.24 -6.43 -2.57
C PHE A 121 12.49 -5.24 -3.50
N LYS A 122 13.54 -4.44 -3.23
CA LYS A 122 13.83 -3.24 -4.02
C LYS A 122 14.34 -3.56 -5.42
N LYS A 123 14.80 -4.79 -5.66
CA LYS A 123 15.19 -5.28 -6.99
C LYS A 123 14.04 -5.95 -7.75
N THR A 124 12.87 -6.11 -7.12
CA THR A 124 11.73 -6.78 -7.74
C THR A 124 10.98 -5.86 -8.70
N ARG A 125 10.29 -6.44 -9.68
CA ARG A 125 9.43 -5.70 -10.62
C ARG A 125 8.27 -4.97 -9.93
N ALA A 126 7.85 -5.39 -8.74
CA ALA A 126 6.88 -4.65 -7.93
C ALA A 126 7.41 -3.25 -7.57
N TYR A 127 8.69 -3.17 -7.23
CA TYR A 127 9.33 -1.93 -6.81
C TYR A 127 9.84 -1.09 -7.99
N VAL A 128 10.45 -1.72 -9.01
CA VAL A 128 11.10 -1.02 -10.13
C VAL A 128 10.15 -0.72 -11.30
N ASP A 129 9.22 -1.61 -11.63
CA ASP A 129 8.31 -1.42 -12.78
C ASP A 129 6.97 -0.84 -12.32
N ALA A 130 6.32 -1.49 -11.35
CA ALA A 130 5.01 -1.06 -10.86
C ALA A 130 5.08 0.13 -9.90
N LEU A 131 6.28 0.48 -9.42
CA LEU A 131 6.52 1.56 -8.45
C LEU A 131 5.62 1.42 -7.20
N GLN A 132 5.42 0.18 -6.75
CA GLN A 132 4.50 -0.18 -5.66
C GLN A 132 5.30 -0.67 -4.44
N ASP A 133 5.61 0.23 -3.51
CA ASP A 133 6.41 -0.08 -2.31
C ASP A 133 5.58 -0.75 -1.19
N TRP A 134 4.93 -1.86 -1.51
CA TRP A 134 3.96 -2.45 -0.59
C TRP A 134 4.59 -3.06 0.67
N ILE A 135 5.86 -3.47 0.63
CA ILE A 135 6.59 -3.85 1.85
C ILE A 135 6.81 -2.62 2.74
N GLY A 136 7.23 -1.49 2.17
CA GLY A 136 7.37 -0.24 2.91
C GLY A 136 6.05 0.22 3.52
N TRP A 137 4.93 0.05 2.82
CA TRP A 137 3.60 0.39 3.34
C TRP A 137 3.20 -0.49 4.52
N LEU A 138 3.44 -1.81 4.43
CA LEU A 138 3.14 -2.75 5.50
C LEU A 138 4.01 -2.50 6.73
N GLN A 139 5.32 -2.31 6.53
CA GLN A 139 6.26 -2.02 7.62
C GLN A 139 5.96 -0.69 8.33
N ALA A 140 5.52 0.33 7.58
CA ALA A 140 5.15 1.62 8.14
C ALA A 140 3.75 1.64 8.78
N GLY A 141 2.95 0.58 8.64
CA GLY A 141 1.56 0.54 9.09
C GLY A 141 0.62 1.41 8.27
N TYR A 142 0.95 1.66 6.99
CA TYR A 142 0.07 2.37 6.05
C TYR A 142 -1.00 1.45 5.46
N ILE A 143 -0.77 0.14 5.45
CA ILE A 143 -1.77 -0.89 5.18
C ILE A 143 -1.72 -1.93 6.30
N ASP A 144 -2.88 -2.51 6.60
CA ASP A 144 -3.04 -3.56 7.60
C ASP A 144 -2.80 -4.95 7.03
N ILE A 145 -3.07 -5.10 5.72
CA ILE A 145 -3.00 -6.37 5.02
C ILE A 145 -2.42 -6.16 3.63
N ALA A 146 -1.27 -6.76 3.35
CA ALA A 146 -0.84 -6.95 1.97
C ALA A 146 -1.55 -8.18 1.39
N VAL A 147 -2.09 -8.06 0.17
CA VAL A 147 -2.64 -9.19 -0.58
C VAL A 147 -1.79 -9.40 -1.84
N PRO A 148 -0.62 -10.08 -1.75
CA PRO A 148 0.22 -10.33 -2.90
C PRO A 148 -0.52 -11.13 -3.96
N MET A 149 -0.66 -10.58 -5.16
CA MET A 149 -1.24 -11.22 -6.35
C MET A 149 -0.26 -12.24 -6.93
N ASN A 150 0.07 -13.26 -6.14
CA ASN A 150 1.05 -14.31 -6.42
C ASN A 150 0.49 -15.34 -7.42
N TYR A 151 0.08 -14.83 -8.58
CA TYR A 151 -0.58 -15.56 -9.65
C TYR A 151 0.44 -16.32 -10.48
N LYS A 152 0.99 -17.37 -9.87
CA LYS A 152 2.02 -18.23 -10.45
C LYS A 152 1.42 -19.56 -10.91
N ARG A 153 1.96 -20.10 -12.01
CA ARG A 153 1.66 -21.45 -12.48
C ARG A 153 2.49 -22.45 -11.71
N ASN A 154 1.85 -23.39 -11.03
CA ASN A 154 2.57 -24.46 -10.32
C ASN A 154 3.17 -25.49 -11.29
N SER A 155 2.61 -25.61 -12.50
CA SER A 155 3.14 -26.51 -13.55
C SER A 155 4.44 -26.01 -14.19
N ASP A 156 4.82 -24.76 -13.94
CA ASP A 156 6.08 -24.18 -14.38
C ASP A 156 7.05 -24.17 -13.19
N ALA A 157 8.19 -24.84 -13.32
CA ALA A 157 9.13 -25.03 -12.21
C ALA A 157 9.70 -23.71 -11.67
N LEU A 158 9.90 -22.73 -12.56
CA LEU A 158 10.45 -21.42 -12.23
C LEU A 158 9.41 -20.60 -11.46
N GLN A 159 8.17 -20.57 -11.94
CA GLN A 159 7.07 -19.90 -11.25
C GLN A 159 6.66 -20.58 -9.95
N ALA A 160 6.76 -21.91 -9.85
CA ALA A 160 6.52 -22.64 -8.61
C ALA A 160 7.55 -22.28 -7.53
N ARG A 161 8.82 -22.09 -7.92
CA ARG A 161 9.86 -21.56 -7.02
C ARG A 161 9.55 -20.10 -6.63
N ASP A 162 9.28 -19.25 -7.60
CA ASP A 162 8.97 -17.83 -7.35
C ASP A 162 7.76 -17.68 -6.41
N PHE A 163 6.74 -18.53 -6.54
CA PHE A 163 5.58 -18.53 -5.64
C PHE A 163 6.03 -18.64 -4.18
N VAL A 164 6.89 -19.61 -3.88
CA VAL A 164 7.42 -19.84 -2.53
C VAL A 164 8.27 -18.66 -2.07
N ASP A 165 9.13 -18.12 -2.93
CA ASP A 165 10.03 -17.02 -2.59
C ASP A 165 9.24 -15.75 -2.23
N TRP A 166 8.17 -15.44 -2.97
CA TRP A 166 7.28 -14.33 -2.66
C TRP A 166 6.52 -14.52 -1.33
N VAL A 167 6.06 -15.74 -1.01
CA VAL A 167 5.41 -16.01 0.29
C VAL A 167 6.40 -15.81 1.44
N LYS A 168 7.62 -16.34 1.32
CA LYS A 168 8.68 -16.17 2.33
C LYS A 168 9.06 -14.71 2.52
N LEU A 169 9.18 -13.95 1.42
CA LEU A 169 9.50 -12.52 1.47
C LEU A 169 8.40 -11.74 2.21
N ALA A 170 7.13 -12.03 1.92
CA ALA A 170 6.01 -11.37 2.59
C ALA A 170 5.97 -11.70 4.09
N GLU A 171 6.09 -12.97 4.49
CA GLU A 171 6.13 -13.39 5.89
C GLU A 171 7.27 -12.72 6.65
N LYS A 172 8.48 -12.69 6.07
CA LYS A 172 9.66 -12.05 6.67
C LYS A 172 9.44 -10.56 6.95
N ASN A 173 8.64 -9.87 6.12
CA ASN A 173 8.51 -8.42 6.14
C ASN A 173 7.17 -7.92 6.70
N LYS A 174 6.30 -8.80 7.20
CA LYS A 174 4.94 -8.40 7.63
C LYS A 174 4.90 -7.47 8.84
N ASN A 175 5.98 -7.40 9.62
CA ASN A 175 6.14 -6.46 10.74
C ASN A 175 4.92 -6.39 11.68
N GLY A 176 4.41 -7.54 12.09
CA GLY A 176 3.24 -7.64 12.97
C GLY A 176 1.89 -7.36 12.30
N HIS A 177 1.87 -7.05 11.00
CA HIS A 177 0.66 -6.95 10.17
C HIS A 177 0.41 -8.27 9.41
N HIS A 178 -0.64 -8.32 8.59
CA HIS A 178 -1.03 -9.55 7.88
C HIS A 178 -0.55 -9.57 6.43
N HIS A 179 -0.28 -10.77 5.92
CA HIS A 179 -0.24 -11.02 4.49
C HIS A 179 -1.16 -12.18 4.09
N ILE A 180 -2.01 -11.93 3.09
CA ILE A 180 -2.95 -12.91 2.54
C ILE A 180 -2.51 -13.23 1.11
N VAL A 181 -2.10 -14.46 0.84
CA VAL A 181 -1.55 -14.82 -0.47
C VAL A 181 -2.68 -14.94 -1.49
N GLY A 182 -2.63 -14.11 -2.53
CA GLY A 182 -3.53 -14.18 -3.69
C GLY A 182 -3.08 -15.26 -4.68
N LEU A 183 -3.93 -16.25 -4.94
CA LEU A 183 -3.68 -17.36 -5.86
C LEU A 183 -4.37 -17.12 -7.19
N GLY A 184 -3.64 -17.34 -8.28
CA GLY A 184 -4.18 -17.29 -9.64
C GLY A 184 -4.83 -18.63 -9.99
N ALA A 185 -6.06 -18.85 -9.53
CA ALA A 185 -6.74 -20.14 -9.63
C ALA A 185 -6.99 -20.57 -11.09
N TRP A 186 -7.37 -19.63 -11.96
CA TRP A 186 -7.57 -19.86 -13.40
C TRP A 186 -6.29 -20.26 -14.16
N PHE A 187 -5.12 -20.11 -13.56
CA PHE A 187 -3.86 -20.55 -14.14
C PHE A 187 -3.51 -22.02 -13.83
N ASN A 188 -4.21 -22.64 -12.88
CA ASN A 188 -3.80 -23.89 -12.25
C ASN A 188 -4.93 -24.94 -12.30
N ALA A 189 -4.56 -26.23 -12.28
CA ALA A 189 -5.52 -27.27 -11.95
C ALA A 189 -5.87 -27.18 -10.45
N VAL A 190 -7.00 -27.74 -10.02
CA VAL A 190 -7.40 -27.64 -8.60
C VAL A 190 -6.38 -28.28 -7.66
N GLU A 191 -5.70 -29.35 -8.08
CA GLU A 191 -4.62 -29.99 -7.34
C GLU A 191 -3.42 -29.06 -7.13
N ASP A 192 -3.06 -28.29 -8.16
CA ASP A 192 -1.99 -27.31 -8.12
C ASP A 192 -2.34 -26.13 -7.19
N SER A 193 -3.60 -25.66 -7.25
CA SER A 193 -4.09 -24.64 -6.32
C SER A 193 -4.13 -25.15 -4.87
N CYS A 194 -4.50 -26.43 -4.65
CA CYS A 194 -4.40 -27.05 -3.32
C CYS A 194 -2.95 -27.06 -2.83
N ARG A 195 -1.99 -27.44 -3.69
CA ARG A 195 -0.57 -27.44 -3.35
C ARG A 195 -0.08 -26.04 -2.99
N GLN A 196 -0.47 -25.01 -3.74
CA GLN A 196 -0.15 -23.62 -3.41
C GLN A 196 -0.75 -23.17 -2.07
N CYS A 197 -1.96 -23.61 -1.73
CA CYS A 197 -2.56 -23.37 -0.41
C CYS A 197 -1.73 -24.01 0.71
N ASP A 198 -1.34 -25.27 0.53
CA ASP A 198 -0.55 -26.00 1.52
C ASP A 198 0.84 -25.39 1.70
N LEU A 199 1.48 -24.97 0.61
CA LEU A 199 2.75 -24.24 0.64
C LEU A 199 2.61 -22.89 1.36
N ALA A 200 1.60 -22.07 1.01
CA ALA A 200 1.37 -20.79 1.66
C ALA A 200 1.23 -20.94 3.19
N ARG A 201 0.47 -21.94 3.65
CA ARG A 201 0.33 -22.25 5.08
C ARG A 201 1.63 -22.75 5.71
N SER A 202 2.38 -23.62 5.02
CA SER A 202 3.66 -24.13 5.52
C SER A 202 4.69 -23.01 5.75
N TYR A 203 4.60 -21.93 4.97
CA TYR A 203 5.38 -20.71 5.11
C TYR A 203 4.65 -19.60 5.87
N ARG A 204 3.66 -19.96 6.69
CA ARG A 204 3.02 -19.12 7.71
C ARG A 204 2.21 -17.92 7.18
N ALA A 205 1.73 -18.00 5.94
CA ALA A 205 0.76 -17.03 5.44
C ALA A 205 -0.47 -16.93 6.36
N ASP A 206 -0.89 -15.70 6.68
CA ASP A 206 -2.03 -15.45 7.57
C ASP A 206 -3.38 -15.76 6.89
N GLY A 207 -3.39 -15.80 5.55
CA GLY A 207 -4.57 -16.19 4.78
C GLY A 207 -4.26 -16.48 3.31
N ILE A 208 -5.29 -16.95 2.61
CA ILE A 208 -5.27 -17.28 1.19
C ILE A 208 -6.50 -16.63 0.53
N ALA A 209 -6.31 -15.99 -0.62
CA ALA A 209 -7.39 -15.42 -1.43
C ALA A 209 -7.31 -16.00 -2.85
N PHE A 210 -8.43 -16.49 -3.39
CA PHE A 210 -8.48 -16.98 -4.77
C PHE A 210 -8.91 -15.86 -5.70
N PHE A 211 -8.14 -15.61 -6.75
CA PHE A 211 -8.57 -14.82 -7.89
C PHE A 211 -8.61 -15.73 -9.11
N SER A 212 -9.56 -15.59 -10.05
CA SER A 212 -10.81 -14.85 -9.90
C SER A 212 -11.94 -15.80 -9.48
N TYR A 213 -12.98 -15.28 -8.82
CA TYR A 213 -14.18 -16.10 -8.50
C TYR A 213 -14.87 -16.64 -9.77
N ASN A 214 -14.74 -15.95 -10.91
CA ASN A 214 -15.35 -16.36 -12.17
C ASN A 214 -14.79 -17.69 -12.69
N GLN A 215 -13.49 -17.92 -12.52
CA GLN A 215 -12.83 -19.14 -12.96
C GLN A 215 -11.82 -19.62 -11.91
N LEU A 216 -12.20 -20.67 -11.18
CA LEU A 216 -11.37 -21.23 -10.10
C LEU A 216 -10.39 -22.31 -10.57
N GLU A 217 -10.37 -22.65 -11.86
CA GLU A 217 -9.53 -23.73 -12.38
C GLU A 217 -9.30 -23.57 -13.90
N LYS A 218 -8.11 -23.98 -14.39
CA LYS A 218 -7.66 -23.72 -15.77
C LYS A 218 -8.42 -24.47 -16.86
N ASN A 219 -8.96 -25.66 -16.56
CA ASN A 219 -9.65 -26.52 -17.52
C ASN A 219 -11.17 -26.24 -17.60
N GLY A 220 -11.65 -25.16 -16.99
CA GLY A 220 -13.04 -24.74 -17.09
C GLY A 220 -14.01 -25.64 -16.33
N ARG A 221 -13.54 -26.43 -15.36
CA ARG A 221 -14.43 -27.20 -14.48
C ARG A 221 -15.39 -26.25 -13.75
N PRO A 222 -16.67 -26.62 -13.59
CA PRO A 222 -17.61 -25.79 -12.84
C PRO A 222 -17.10 -25.50 -11.42
N ASN A 223 -17.19 -24.24 -10.99
CA ASN A 223 -16.66 -23.77 -9.70
C ASN A 223 -17.18 -24.59 -8.51
N ALA A 224 -18.41 -25.09 -8.54
CA ALA A 224 -18.96 -25.96 -7.49
C ALA A 224 -18.13 -27.23 -7.27
N HIS A 225 -17.59 -27.84 -8.33
CA HIS A 225 -16.72 -29.01 -8.21
C HIS A 225 -15.35 -28.65 -7.65
N VAL A 226 -14.78 -27.53 -8.10
CA VAL A 226 -13.50 -27.02 -7.60
C VAL A 226 -13.58 -26.69 -6.11
N MET A 227 -14.65 -26.00 -5.68
CA MET A 227 -14.89 -25.67 -4.27
C MET A 227 -15.06 -26.92 -3.39
N ARG A 228 -15.71 -27.97 -3.91
CA ARG A 228 -15.81 -29.28 -3.23
C ARG A 228 -14.44 -29.96 -3.08
N ASP A 229 -13.59 -29.88 -4.10
CA ASP A 229 -12.25 -30.47 -4.04
C ASP A 229 -11.35 -29.70 -3.06
N LEU A 230 -11.41 -28.36 -3.10
CA LEU A 230 -10.73 -27.48 -2.13
C LEU A 230 -11.16 -27.79 -0.70
N SER A 231 -12.46 -27.89 -0.42
CA SER A 231 -12.97 -28.16 0.93
C SER A 231 -12.61 -29.55 1.45
N ARG A 232 -12.53 -30.56 0.57
CA ARG A 232 -12.14 -31.92 0.97
C ARG A 232 -10.63 -32.07 1.17
N ARG A 233 -9.82 -31.35 0.40
CA ARG A 233 -8.35 -31.53 0.39
C ARG A 233 -7.64 -30.57 1.33
N THR A 234 -7.85 -29.26 1.19
CA THR A 234 -7.01 -28.23 1.80
C THR A 234 -7.78 -27.23 2.69
N LEU A 235 -9.00 -26.83 2.34
CA LEU A 235 -9.84 -25.89 3.11
C LEU A 235 -10.89 -26.64 3.97
N LYS A 236 -10.44 -27.65 4.74
CA LYS A 236 -11.34 -28.58 5.46
C LYS A 236 -12.16 -27.95 6.57
N GLN A 237 -11.65 -26.89 7.17
CA GLN A 237 -12.27 -26.23 8.30
C GLN A 237 -12.37 -24.73 8.02
N PRO A 238 -13.44 -24.07 8.49
CA PRO A 238 -13.50 -22.62 8.50
C PRO A 238 -12.28 -22.05 9.24
N ALA A 239 -11.61 -21.08 8.65
CA ALA A 239 -10.56 -20.32 9.30
C ALA A 239 -11.16 -19.04 9.90
N PRO A 240 -10.84 -18.68 11.17
CA PRO A 240 -11.22 -17.39 11.70
C PRO A 240 -10.48 -16.28 10.94
N VAL A 241 -11.09 -15.11 10.82
CA VAL A 241 -10.40 -13.93 10.29
C VAL A 241 -9.26 -13.57 11.24
N PRO A 242 -8.00 -13.45 10.77
CA PRO A 242 -6.89 -13.05 11.61
C PRO A 242 -7.18 -11.71 12.30
N ARG A 243 -6.97 -11.68 13.62
CA ARG A 243 -7.22 -10.49 14.42
C ARG A 243 -6.16 -9.43 14.11
N ALA A 244 -6.58 -8.19 13.92
CA ALA A 244 -5.69 -7.04 13.74
C ALA A 244 -5.48 -6.36 15.11
N ASP A 245 -4.63 -6.94 15.96
CA ASP A 245 -4.47 -6.49 17.34
C ASP A 245 -4.02 -5.04 17.48
N TRP A 246 -3.24 -4.54 16.51
CA TRP A 246 -2.81 -3.14 16.48
C TRP A 246 -3.97 -2.15 16.27
N LEU A 247 -5.09 -2.58 15.69
CA LEU A 247 -6.30 -1.78 15.55
C LEU A 247 -7.22 -1.91 16.77
N VAL A 248 -7.28 -3.10 17.39
CA VAL A 248 -8.17 -3.35 18.54
C VAL A 248 -7.59 -2.86 19.86
N PHE A 249 -6.27 -2.99 20.03
CA PHE A 249 -5.52 -2.56 21.20
C PHE A 249 -4.33 -1.70 20.78
N PRO A 250 -4.58 -0.53 20.18
CA PRO A 250 -3.52 0.33 19.69
C PRO A 250 -2.64 0.80 20.85
N ARG A 251 -1.32 0.81 20.62
CA ARG A 251 -0.34 1.37 21.56
C ARG A 251 0.18 2.74 21.15
N THR A 252 -0.10 3.13 19.91
CA THR A 252 0.39 4.34 19.27
C THR A 252 -0.74 5.07 18.55
N GLY A 253 -0.56 6.35 18.28
CA GLY A 253 -1.48 7.16 17.47
C GLY A 253 -0.81 7.81 16.27
N THR A 254 -1.56 8.66 15.58
CA THR A 254 -1.09 9.40 14.40
C THR A 254 -1.28 10.88 14.63
N MET A 255 -0.26 11.69 14.33
CA MET A 255 -0.39 13.14 14.20
C MET A 255 -0.49 13.50 12.72
N ALA A 256 -1.47 14.30 12.32
CA ALA A 256 -1.64 14.70 10.92
C ALA A 256 -2.00 16.18 10.80
N GLY A 257 -1.62 16.81 9.69
CA GLY A 257 -1.92 18.21 9.42
C GLY A 257 -1.91 18.54 7.94
N ILE A 258 -2.26 19.78 7.65
CA ILE A 258 -2.19 20.36 6.31
C ILE A 258 -1.60 21.77 6.42
N ASP A 259 -0.62 22.08 5.57
CA ASP A 259 -0.18 23.45 5.32
C ASP A 259 -0.48 23.79 3.85
N PRO A 260 -1.61 24.49 3.57
CA PRO A 260 -2.02 24.79 2.20
C PRO A 260 -1.09 25.78 1.50
N LYS A 261 -0.17 26.44 2.21
CA LYS A 261 0.82 27.36 1.63
C LYS A 261 2.13 26.65 1.27
N ARG A 262 2.43 25.51 1.87
CA ARG A 262 3.71 24.77 1.70
C ARG A 262 3.45 23.39 1.14
N ARG A 263 3.11 23.36 -0.15
CA ARG A 263 2.75 22.16 -0.91
C ARG A 263 3.95 21.59 -1.65
N GLY A 264 3.97 20.29 -1.89
CA GLY A 264 4.97 19.64 -2.74
C GLY A 264 6.36 19.60 -2.10
N GLY A 265 6.56 18.66 -1.17
CA GLY A 265 7.90 18.29 -0.74
C GLY A 265 8.52 19.15 0.37
N TYR A 266 7.82 20.11 0.98
CA TYR A 266 8.38 20.91 2.07
C TYR A 266 8.67 20.06 3.30
N PRO A 267 9.84 20.22 3.96
CA PRO A 267 10.17 19.45 5.15
C PRO A 267 9.25 19.82 6.32
N VAL A 268 8.77 18.81 7.03
CA VAL A 268 8.04 18.96 8.28
C VAL A 268 8.77 18.18 9.35
N TYR A 269 9.11 18.81 10.46
CA TYR A 269 9.79 18.21 11.60
C TYR A 269 8.78 17.94 12.71
N LEU A 270 8.77 16.71 13.23
CA LEU A 270 8.03 16.34 14.43
C LEU A 270 8.89 16.67 15.65
N LEU A 271 8.34 17.44 16.58
CA LEU A 271 9.00 17.84 17.81
C LEU A 271 8.35 17.14 19.00
N ASP A 272 9.18 16.63 19.92
CA ASP A 272 8.74 16.10 21.21
C ASP A 272 8.33 17.22 22.18
N GLY A 273 7.92 16.85 23.41
CA GLY A 273 7.50 17.80 24.45
C GLY A 273 8.58 18.79 24.89
N ASN A 274 9.86 18.51 24.59
CA ASN A 274 11.00 19.39 24.87
C ASN A 274 11.37 20.27 23.66
N GLY A 275 10.63 20.16 22.54
CA GLY A 275 10.92 20.88 21.30
C GLY A 275 12.03 20.26 20.45
N LYS A 276 12.54 19.07 20.79
CA LYS A 276 13.58 18.39 20.00
C LYS A 276 12.95 17.72 18.79
N ALA A 277 13.54 17.92 17.62
CA ALA A 277 13.13 17.21 16.40
C ALA A 277 13.49 15.71 16.50
N VAL A 278 12.49 14.84 16.36
CA VAL A 278 12.65 13.38 16.46
C VAL A 278 12.30 12.64 15.18
N ALA A 279 11.56 13.28 14.26
CA ALA A 279 11.25 12.70 12.96
C ALA A 279 11.08 13.80 11.91
N LYS A 280 11.19 13.41 10.64
CA LYS A 280 11.00 14.29 9.49
C LYS A 280 10.04 13.66 8.49
N ALA A 281 9.12 14.46 7.98
CA ALA A 281 8.26 14.14 6.87
C ALA A 281 8.42 15.22 5.79
N ARG A 282 7.71 15.05 4.67
CA ARG A 282 7.53 16.08 3.66
C ARG A 282 6.05 16.28 3.39
N THR A 283 5.64 17.50 3.07
CA THR A 283 4.27 17.76 2.63
C THR A 283 3.99 17.09 1.29
N SER A 284 2.77 16.60 1.11
CA SER A 284 2.29 16.10 -0.17
C SER A 284 2.00 17.24 -1.15
N ALA A 285 1.56 16.89 -2.34
CA ALA A 285 1.09 17.81 -3.37
C ALA A 285 0.02 18.81 -2.87
N GLY A 286 -0.82 18.39 -1.92
CA GLY A 286 -1.86 19.23 -1.30
C GLY A 286 -1.44 19.91 0.00
N GLY A 287 -0.18 19.77 0.42
CA GLY A 287 0.29 20.31 1.70
C GLY A 287 0.04 19.40 2.90
N HIS A 288 -0.49 18.20 2.69
CA HIS A 288 -0.77 17.25 3.77
C HIS A 288 0.51 16.60 4.30
N PHE A 289 0.54 16.30 5.59
CA PHE A 289 1.57 15.48 6.20
C PHE A 289 1.00 14.69 7.37
N SER A 290 1.68 13.62 7.73
CA SER A 290 1.37 12.84 8.94
C SER A 290 2.59 12.09 9.46
N PHE A 291 2.56 11.82 10.75
CA PHE A 291 3.51 11.02 11.50
C PHE A 291 2.71 9.90 12.19
N HIS A 292 3.03 8.66 11.85
CA HIS A 292 2.33 7.46 12.33
C HIS A 292 3.16 6.80 13.44
N ASN A 293 2.54 5.85 14.15
CA ASN A 293 3.19 5.04 15.19
C ASN A 293 3.81 5.89 16.31
N LEU A 294 3.16 7.01 16.66
CA LEU A 294 3.63 7.87 17.73
C LEU A 294 3.22 7.32 19.10
N PRO A 295 4.15 7.24 20.07
CA PRO A 295 3.78 6.97 21.45
C PRO A 295 2.82 8.05 21.97
N PRO A 296 1.95 7.70 22.94
CA PRO A 296 1.06 8.67 23.54
C PRO A 296 1.84 9.82 24.17
N GLY A 297 1.42 11.04 23.93
CA GLY A 297 2.13 12.21 24.41
C GLY A 297 1.78 13.49 23.66
N THR A 298 2.42 14.59 24.05
CA THR A 298 2.24 15.89 23.41
C THR A 298 3.31 16.10 22.35
N TRP A 299 2.85 16.45 21.14
CA TRP A 299 3.69 16.59 19.95
C TRP A 299 3.43 17.94 19.28
N ARG A 300 4.42 18.45 18.54
CA ARG A 300 4.29 19.61 17.66
C ARG A 300 4.90 19.34 16.28
N ALA A 301 4.44 20.07 15.28
CA ALA A 301 5.08 20.11 13.97
C ALA A 301 5.75 21.48 13.74
N LYS A 302 6.92 21.47 13.10
CA LYS A 302 7.58 22.65 12.52
C LYS A 302 7.66 22.47 11.01
N VAL A 303 7.18 23.42 10.22
CA VAL A 303 7.24 23.35 8.75
C VAL A 303 8.33 24.26 8.21
N GLY A 304 9.25 23.69 7.44
CA GLY A 304 10.40 24.40 6.89
C GLY A 304 11.43 24.79 7.96
N GLU A 305 12.39 25.61 7.54
CA GLU A 305 13.37 26.21 8.45
C GLU A 305 12.80 27.42 9.22
N ALA A 306 11.67 27.96 8.76
CA ALA A 306 10.96 29.06 9.40
C ALA A 306 10.42 28.69 10.80
N SER A 307 10.26 29.68 11.67
CA SER A 307 9.68 29.57 13.02
C SER A 307 8.16 29.34 13.02
N ILE A 308 7.65 28.51 12.11
CA ILE A 308 6.22 28.21 11.99
C ILE A 308 5.97 26.87 12.65
N TYR A 309 5.37 26.95 13.82
CA TYR A 309 5.07 25.82 14.66
C TYR A 309 3.56 25.62 14.71
N SER A 310 3.14 24.37 14.67
CA SER A 310 1.76 24.05 14.99
C SER A 310 1.48 24.33 16.47
N GLN A 311 0.19 24.42 16.81
CA GLN A 311 -0.22 24.20 18.19
C GLN A 311 0.20 22.79 18.67
N PRO A 312 0.58 22.61 19.94
CA PRO A 312 0.76 21.28 20.51
C PRO A 312 -0.51 20.47 20.44
N VAL A 313 -0.38 19.17 20.15
CA VAL A 313 -1.49 18.23 20.17
C VAL A 313 -1.11 17.01 21.00
N ARG A 314 -2.05 16.55 21.82
CA ARG A 314 -1.93 15.26 22.49
C ARG A 314 -2.30 14.17 21.49
N VAL A 315 -1.41 13.22 21.28
CA VAL A 315 -1.67 12.02 20.50
C VAL A 315 -2.06 10.91 21.46
N ASP A 316 -3.24 10.34 21.27
CA ASP A 316 -3.74 9.17 22.01
C ASP A 316 -3.70 7.90 21.13
N PRO A 317 -3.56 6.71 21.72
CA PRO A 317 -3.53 5.46 20.96
C PRO A 317 -4.77 5.28 20.06
N GLY A 318 -4.54 4.84 18.82
CA GLY A 318 -5.60 4.56 17.85
C GLY A 318 -6.30 5.80 17.29
N ARG A 319 -5.86 7.00 17.65
CA ARG A 319 -6.47 8.25 17.18
C ARG A 319 -5.58 8.96 16.17
N VAL A 320 -6.24 9.55 15.18
CA VAL A 320 -5.64 10.53 14.28
C VAL A 320 -5.89 11.92 14.86
N CYS A 321 -4.83 12.55 15.36
CA CYS A 321 -4.88 13.83 16.03
C CYS A 321 -4.42 14.93 15.07
N ARG A 322 -5.31 15.90 14.80
CA ARG A 322 -5.05 16.95 13.80
C ARG A 322 -4.36 18.16 14.42
N VAL A 323 -3.31 18.64 13.77
CA VAL A 323 -2.63 19.89 14.12
C VAL A 323 -3.05 21.05 13.22
N LYS A 324 -3.03 22.25 13.78
CA LYS A 324 -3.25 23.52 13.07
C LYS A 324 -2.00 24.40 13.19
N PHE A 325 -1.72 25.16 12.13
CA PHE A 325 -0.69 26.19 12.05
C PHE A 325 -1.32 27.58 12.06
#